data_AF-A0A948ML25-F1
#
_entry.id   AF-A0A948ML25-F1
#
_cell.length_a   1.000
_cell.length_b   1.000
_cell.length_c   1.000
_cell.angle_alpha   90.00
_cell.angle_beta   90.00
_cell.angle_gamma   90.00
#
_symmetry.space_group_name_H-M   'P 1'
#
loop_
_entity.id
_entity.type
_entity.pdbx_description
1 polymer ?
#
loop_
_entity_poly.entity_id
_entity_poly.type
_entity_poly.pdbx_seq_one_letter_code
_entity_poly.pdbx_strand_id
1 'polypeptide(L)' 'MTRKYTEDHEWLEIAGDIATVGITDYAQQQLGDVVFVELPSIGKKVTKGGDAAVVESVK' A
#
# COMPACT_ATOMS: atom_id res chain seq x y z
N MET A 1 -14.78 8.90 7.78
CA MET A 1 -13.61 8.24 7.16
C MET A 1 -12.47 8.29 8.16
N THR A 2 -11.80 7.16 8.40
CA THR A 2 -10.72 7.06 9.39
C THR A 2 -9.44 6.64 8.68
N ARG A 3 -8.37 7.44 8.82
CA ARG A 3 -7.05 7.09 8.28
C ARG A 3 -6.15 6.52 9.38
N LYS A 4 -5.47 5.41 9.08
CA LYS A 4 -4.49 4.73 9.92
C LYS A 4 -3.17 4.59 9.17
N TYR A 5 -2.09 4.41 9.91
CA TYR A 5 -0.74 4.24 9.39
C TYR A 5 -0.10 2.99 9.97
N THR A 6 0.80 2.36 9.21
CA THR A 6 1.62 1.24 9.66
C THR A 6 3.03 1.71 10.04
N GLU A 7 3.77 0.85 10.72
CA GLU A 7 5.20 1.10 10.99
C GLU A 7 6.04 1.02 9.71
N ASP A 8 5.52 0.34 8.67
CA ASP A 8 6.15 0.11 7.37
C ASP A 8 5.86 1.22 6.35
N HIS A 9 5.48 2.41 6.82
CA HIS A 9 5.23 3.59 5.98
C HIS A 9 4.09 3.42 4.96
N GLU A 10 3.05 2.69 5.35
CA GLU A 10 1.80 2.55 4.60
C GLU A 10 0.66 3.28 5.31
N TRP A 11 -0.41 3.54 4.58
CA TRP A 11 -1.64 4.09 5.13
C TRP A 11 -2.86 3.29 4.68
N LEU A 12 -3.89 3.33 5.51
CA LEU A 12 -5.20 2.74 5.26
C LEU A 12 -6.27 3.79 5.51
N GLU A 13 -7.12 4.05 4.53
CA GLU A 13 -8.31 4.88 4.67
C GLU A 13 -9.55 4.01 4.69
N ILE A 14 -10.23 4.00 5.83
CA ILE A 14 -11.35 3.11 6.13
C ILE A 14 -12.67 3.85 5.95
N ALA A 15 -13.53 3.29 5.11
CA ALA A 15 -14.89 3.73 4.83
C ALA A 15 -15.85 2.52 4.96
N GLY A 16 -16.40 2.32 6.15
CA GLY A 16 -17.23 1.15 6.45
C GLY A 16 -16.40 -0.13 6.37
N ASP A 17 -16.85 -1.08 5.54
CA ASP A 17 -16.19 -2.37 5.33
C ASP A 17 -15.09 -2.34 4.25
N ILE A 18 -14.87 -1.20 3.60
CA ILE A 18 -13.88 -1.03 2.54
C ILE A 18 -12.71 -0.19 3.08
N ALA A 19 -11.50 -0.71 2.90
CA ALA A 19 -10.27 0.04 3.15
C ALA A 19 -9.54 0.29 1.82
N THR A 20 -9.20 1.55 1.57
CA THR A 20 -8.23 1.92 0.52
C THR A 20 -6.85 1.95 1.16
N VAL A 21 -5.85 1.38 0.49
CA VAL A 21 -4.48 1.29 1.00
C VAL A 21 -3.50 1.94 0.03
N GLY A 22 -2.38 2.42 0.56
CA GLY A 22 -1.29 2.95 -0.24
C GLY A 22 -0.03 3.18 0.60
N ILE A 23 1.05 3.58 -0.06
CA ILE A 23 2.30 3.98 0.59
C ILE A 23 2.26 5.46 0.99
N THR A 24 2.94 5.82 2.07
CA THR A 24 3.04 7.21 2.54
C THR A 24 3.97 8.04 1.66
N ASP A 25 3.91 9.37 1.83
CA ASP A 25 4.83 10.29 1.16
C ASP A 25 6.31 9.98 1.48
N TYR A 26 6.62 9.57 2.70
CA TYR A 26 7.97 9.17 3.08
C TYR A 26 8.45 7.92 2.31
N ALA A 27 7.58 6.93 2.10
CA ALA A 27 7.91 5.74 1.32
C ALA A 27 8.17 6.07 -0.15
N GLN A 28 7.34 6.91 -0.79
CA GLN A 28 7.57 7.26 -2.19
C GLN A 28 8.86 8.09 -2.37
N GLN A 29 9.22 8.97 -1.43
CA GLN A 29 10.49 9.71 -1.51
C GLN A 29 11.72 8.79 -1.46
N GLN A 30 11.64 7.67 -0.73
CA GLN A 30 12.72 6.68 -0.69
C GLN A 30 12.84 5.88 -2.00
N LEU A 31 11.70 5.49 -2.57
CA LEU A 31 11.63 4.78 -3.86
C LEU A 31 12.06 5.68 -5.02
N GLY A 32 11.66 6.96 -5.02
CA GLY A 32 11.83 7.85 -6.15
C GLY A 32 10.83 7.54 -7.26
N ASP A 33 11.30 7.55 -8.51
CA ASP A 33 10.42 7.34 -9.67
C ASP A 33 9.94 5.88 -9.73
N VAL A 34 8.66 5.68 -9.40
CA VAL A 34 7.95 4.40 -9.51
C VAL A 34 7.73 4.08 -10.98
N VAL A 35 8.13 2.87 -11.40
CA VAL A 35 7.99 2.39 -12.77
C VAL A 35 7.02 1.24 -12.92
N PHE A 36 6.75 0.51 -11.83
CA PHE A 36 5.86 -0.63 -11.86
C PHE A 36 5.13 -0.81 -10.53
N VAL A 37 3.88 -1.23 -10.62
CA VAL A 37 3.05 -1.60 -9.48
C VAL A 37 2.34 -2.91 -9.80
N GLU A 38 2.64 -3.95 -9.04
CA GLU A 38 1.91 -5.22 -9.10
C GLU A 38 0.77 -5.19 -8.07
N LEU A 39 -0.46 -5.23 -8.56
CA LEU A 39 -1.65 -5.28 -7.71
C LEU A 39 -2.09 -6.73 -7.50
N PRO A 40 -2.71 -7.04 -6.34
CA PRO A 40 -3.28 -8.36 -6.12
C PRO A 40 -4.44 -8.61 -7.08
N SER A 41 -4.62 -9.88 -7.48
CA SER A 41 -5.83 -10.29 -8.19
C SER A 41 -7.08 -9.99 -7.36
N ILE A 42 -8.15 -9.55 -8.02
CA ILE A 42 -9.44 -9.30 -7.37
C ILE A 42 -9.90 -10.56 -6.63
N GLY A 43 -10.28 -10.41 -5.36
CA GLY A 43 -10.71 -11.51 -4.49
C GLY A 43 -9.57 -12.28 -3.80
N LYS A 44 -8.30 -11.92 -4.04
CA LYS A 44 -7.17 -12.46 -3.25
C LYS A 44 -7.39 -12.11 -1.76
N LYS A 45 -7.35 -13.13 -0.91
CA LYS A 45 -7.34 -12.93 0.54
C LYS A 45 -5.94 -12.51 0.98
N VAL A 46 -5.86 -11.42 1.72
CA VAL A 46 -4.61 -10.91 2.32
C VAL A 46 -4.67 -11.05 3.83
N THR A 47 -3.53 -11.29 4.46
CA THR A 47 -3.38 -11.32 5.92
C THR A 47 -2.59 -10.11 6.39
N LYS A 48 -2.79 -9.68 7.63
CA LYS A 48 -1.99 -8.59 8.22
C LYS A 48 -0.50 -8.95 8.14
N GLY A 49 0.31 -8.07 7.56
CA GLY A 49 1.75 -8.26 7.38
C GLY A 49 2.13 -9.28 6.29
N GLY A 50 1.18 -9.77 5.50
CA GLY A 50 1.45 -10.57 4.31
C GLY A 50 1.45 -9.74 3.04
N ASP A 51 1.96 -10.31 1.95
CA ASP A 51 2.14 -9.59 0.68
C ASP A 51 0.81 -9.26 -0.01
N ALA A 52 0.53 -7.96 -0.11
CA ALA A 52 -0.64 -7.44 -0.80
C ALA A 52 -0.32 -6.97 -2.22
N ALA A 53 0.69 -6.11 -2.38
CA ALA A 53 1.11 -5.49 -3.64
C ALA A 53 2.63 -5.27 -3.66
N VAL A 54 3.21 -5.11 -4.84
CA VAL A 54 4.63 -4.77 -5.03
C VAL A 54 4.73 -3.42 -5.74
N VAL A 55 5.61 -2.54 -5.27
CA VAL A 55 5.90 -1.24 -5.88
C VAL A 55 7.39 -1.21 -6.23
N GLU A 56 7.71 -1.02 -7.51
CA GLU A 56 9.10 -0.98 -7.98
C GLU A 56 9.45 0.40 -8.53
N SER A 57 10.69 0.81 -8.27
CA SER A 57 11.30 2.04 -8.76
C SER A 57 12.46 1.77 -9.71
N VAL A 58 12.93 2.80 -10.42
CA VAL A 58 14.13 2.71 -11.26
C VAL A 58 15.41 2.42 -10.46
N LYS A 59 15.43 2.85 -9.19
CA LYS A 59 16.61 2.77 -8.31
C LYS A 59 17.00 1.34 -7.92
#